data_AF-A0A3F3PQ80-F1
#
_entry.id   AF-A0A3F3PQ80-F1
#
_cell.length_a   1.000
_cell.length_b   1.000
_cell.length_c   1.000
_cell.angle_alpha   90.00
_cell.angle_beta   90.00
_cell.angle_gamma   90.00
#
_symmetry.space_group_name_H-M   'P 1'
#
loop_
_entity.id
_entity.type
_entity.pdbx_description
1 polymer ?
#
loop_
_entity_poly.entity_id
_entity_poly.type
_entity_poly.pdbx_seq_one_letter_code
_entity_poly.pdbx_strand_id
1 'polypeptide(L)'
;MNRYLSIPLCLASAVPALAGLAARDPIGTICTKNNIITTDDFILYNNLWGEDYATSGSECTYLDYDSGNSISWQTSWTWAGGDDYVKSYPNAVLNVGAKQLSTITSIPSTWKWSYTGNDLVADVSYDAFLSTTDSTTATHEYEIMIWLAAYGGIEPIGNSGEVA
;
A
#
# COMPACT_ATOMS: atom_id res chain seq x y z
N MET A 1 -60.18 -16.88 33.25
CA MET A 1 -60.28 -17.78 32.09
C MET A 1 -59.90 -16.99 30.85
N ASN A 2 -58.80 -17.38 30.21
CA ASN A 2 -58.60 -17.50 28.76
C ASN A 2 -57.12 -17.81 28.55
N ARG A 3 -56.85 -19.04 28.11
CA ARG A 3 -55.53 -19.53 27.70
C ARG A 3 -55.48 -19.49 26.18
N TYR A 4 -54.37 -19.04 25.61
CA TYR A 4 -54.02 -19.33 24.21
C TYR A 4 -52.54 -19.67 24.10
N LEU A 5 -52.29 -20.71 23.28
CA LEU A 5 -51.01 -21.30 22.92
C LEU A 5 -50.84 -21.06 21.41
N SER A 6 -49.63 -20.72 20.93
CA SER A 6 -49.12 -21.25 19.64
C SER A 6 -47.63 -20.97 19.39
N ILE A 7 -46.89 -22.08 19.32
CA ILE A 7 -45.82 -22.51 18.39
C ILE A 7 -44.65 -21.53 18.09
N PRO A 8 -43.39 -21.92 18.36
CA PRO A 8 -42.24 -21.21 17.82
C PRO A 8 -42.07 -21.55 16.33
N LEU A 9 -42.16 -20.54 15.47
CA LEU A 9 -41.74 -20.63 14.08
C LEU A 9 -40.20 -20.77 14.07
N CYS A 10 -39.71 -21.97 13.78
CA CYS A 10 -38.30 -22.20 13.52
C CYS A 10 -37.96 -21.54 12.18
N LEU A 11 -37.51 -20.29 12.19
CA LEU A 11 -36.79 -19.74 11.04
C LEU A 11 -35.44 -20.45 10.98
N ALA A 12 -35.29 -21.32 9.98
CA ALA A 12 -33.97 -21.75 9.55
C ALA A 12 -33.20 -20.50 9.14
N SER A 13 -32.20 -20.12 9.94
CA SER A 13 -31.22 -19.12 9.55
C SER A 13 -30.44 -19.69 8.37
N ALA A 14 -30.75 -19.23 7.17
CA ALA A 14 -29.83 -19.35 6.05
C ALA A 14 -28.57 -18.57 6.46
N VAL A 15 -27.51 -19.28 6.82
CA VAL A 15 -26.18 -18.70 6.89
C VAL A 15 -25.90 -18.18 5.48
N PRO A 16 -25.67 -16.88 5.26
CA PRO A 16 -25.19 -16.44 3.97
C PRO A 16 -23.92 -17.23 3.69
N ALA A 17 -23.91 -18.02 2.63
CA ALA A 17 -22.66 -18.52 2.09
C ALA A 17 -21.73 -17.30 1.96
N LEU A 18 -20.48 -17.40 2.41
CA LEU A 18 -19.47 -16.43 2.02
C LEU A 18 -19.44 -16.43 0.50
N ALA A 19 -20.14 -15.49 -0.11
CA ALA A 19 -19.85 -15.08 -1.46
C ALA A 19 -18.38 -14.67 -1.40
N GLY A 20 -17.51 -15.43 -2.08
CA GLY A 20 -16.14 -14.98 -2.29
C GLY A 20 -16.21 -13.54 -2.76
N LEU A 21 -15.39 -12.67 -2.18
CA LEU A 21 -15.21 -11.30 -2.65
C LEU A 21 -14.91 -11.41 -4.14
N ALA A 22 -15.93 -11.19 -4.99
CA ALA A 22 -15.69 -11.04 -6.41
C ALA A 22 -14.74 -9.85 -6.51
N ALA A 23 -13.60 -10.05 -7.20
CA ALA A 23 -12.68 -8.98 -7.47
C ALA A 23 -13.50 -7.83 -8.09
N ARG A 24 -13.60 -6.72 -7.35
CA ARG A 24 -14.28 -5.53 -7.83
C ARG A 24 -13.36 -4.94 -8.89
N ASP A 25 -13.91 -4.58 -10.05
CA ASP A 25 -13.12 -3.87 -11.05
C ASP A 25 -12.54 -2.60 -10.40
N PRO A 26 -11.24 -2.33 -10.61
CA PRO A 26 -10.62 -1.15 -10.04
C PRO A 26 -11.25 0.11 -10.61
N ILE A 27 -11.41 1.13 -9.77
CA ILE A 27 -11.94 2.44 -10.15
C ILE A 27 -10.88 3.33 -10.81
N GLY A 28 -9.61 2.93 -10.77
CA GLY A 28 -8.53 3.55 -11.52
C GLY A 28 -7.34 2.62 -11.73
N THR A 29 -6.60 2.82 -12.82
CA THR A 29 -5.48 1.96 -13.21
C THR A 29 -4.30 2.80 -13.70
N ILE A 30 -3.10 2.44 -13.28
CA ILE A 30 -1.84 3.09 -13.62
C ILE A 30 -0.81 2.02 -13.99
N CYS A 31 -0.32 2.00 -15.23
CA CYS A 31 0.69 1.03 -15.67
C CYS A 31 1.98 1.67 -16.20
N THR A 32 2.12 2.99 -16.04
CA THR A 32 3.26 3.75 -16.55
C THR A 32 3.96 4.45 -15.40
N LYS A 33 5.27 4.70 -15.55
CA LYS A 33 6.14 5.30 -14.53
C LYS A 33 5.63 6.62 -13.96
N ASN A 34 5.11 7.51 -14.81
CA ASN A 34 4.82 8.91 -14.45
C ASN A 34 3.34 9.18 -14.11
N ASN A 35 2.46 8.19 -14.27
CA ASN A 35 1.03 8.42 -14.02
C ASN A 35 0.73 8.24 -12.52
N ILE A 36 -0.25 9.01 -12.03
CA ILE A 36 -0.72 9.00 -10.65
C ILE A 36 -2.25 9.04 -10.64
N ILE A 37 -2.86 8.63 -9.53
CA ILE A 37 -4.27 8.91 -9.23
C ILE A 37 -4.32 9.79 -7.99
N THR A 38 -4.89 10.98 -8.13
CA THR A 38 -5.13 11.88 -7.00
C THR A 38 -6.55 11.71 -6.50
N THR A 39 -6.68 11.45 -5.20
CA THR A 39 -7.93 11.45 -4.43
C THR A 39 -7.94 12.66 -3.49
N ASP A 40 -8.97 12.81 -2.66
CA ASP A 40 -9.04 13.92 -1.70
C ASP A 40 -7.87 13.87 -0.68
N ASP A 41 -7.68 12.72 -0.03
CA ASP A 41 -6.71 12.57 1.07
C ASP A 41 -5.43 11.82 0.68
N PHE A 42 -5.39 11.18 -0.50
CA PHE A 42 -4.24 10.39 -0.94
C PHE A 42 -3.86 10.67 -2.39
N ILE A 43 -2.58 10.47 -2.71
CA ILE A 43 -2.09 10.32 -4.08
C ILE A 43 -1.50 8.92 -4.22
N LEU A 44 -2.05 8.14 -5.14
CA LEU A 44 -1.59 6.80 -5.45
C LEU A 44 -0.60 6.85 -6.62
N TYR A 45 0.60 6.32 -6.41
CA TYR A 45 1.68 6.25 -7.38
C TYR A 45 1.95 4.81 -7.80
N ASN A 46 2.26 4.60 -9.09
CA ASN A 46 2.91 3.36 -9.55
C ASN A 46 4.43 3.41 -9.27
N ASN A 47 5.04 4.60 -9.36
CA ASN A 47 6.41 4.91 -8.94
C ASN A 47 7.47 3.88 -9.40
N LEU A 48 7.60 3.71 -10.71
CA LEU A 48 8.57 2.79 -11.34
C LEU A 48 9.95 3.45 -11.47
N TRP A 49 10.46 4.05 -10.40
CA TRP A 49 11.66 4.89 -10.46
C TRP A 49 12.90 4.12 -10.92
N GLY A 50 13.01 2.85 -10.55
CA GLY A 50 14.13 1.95 -10.85
C GLY A 50 13.85 0.91 -11.94
N GLU A 51 12.79 1.07 -12.76
CA GLU A 51 12.45 0.07 -13.80
C GLU A 51 13.61 -0.20 -14.78
N ASP A 52 14.45 0.80 -15.03
CA ASP A 52 15.60 0.71 -15.94
C ASP A 52 16.72 -0.22 -15.42
N TYR A 53 16.69 -0.58 -14.13
CA TYR A 53 17.60 -1.60 -13.58
C TYR A 53 17.12 -3.03 -13.88
N ALA A 54 15.87 -3.21 -14.26
CA ALA A 54 15.34 -4.51 -14.65
C ALA A 54 15.76 -4.87 -16.08
N THR A 55 16.02 -6.15 -16.31
CA THR A 55 16.23 -6.69 -17.66
C THR A 55 14.91 -6.95 -18.40
N SER A 56 13.84 -7.24 -17.65
CA SER A 56 12.47 -7.34 -18.14
C SER A 56 11.48 -7.25 -16.98
N GLY A 57 10.23 -6.95 -17.31
CA GLY A 57 9.17 -6.81 -16.32
C GLY A 57 8.16 -5.73 -16.67
N SER A 58 7.13 -5.65 -15.85
CA SER A 58 6.12 -4.60 -15.89
C SER A 58 5.37 -4.56 -14.57
N GLU A 59 4.74 -3.42 -14.29
CA GLU A 59 3.95 -3.22 -13.08
C GLU A 59 2.77 -2.31 -13.34
N CYS A 60 1.61 -2.69 -12.79
CA CYS A 60 0.42 -1.88 -12.75
C CYS A 60 -0.10 -1.75 -11.31
N THR A 61 -0.48 -0.53 -10.96
CA THR A 61 -1.14 -0.17 -9.71
C THR A 61 -2.60 0.20 -9.98
N TYR A 62 -3.48 -0.26 -9.10
CA TYR A 62 -4.93 -0.15 -9.25
C TYR A 62 -5.55 0.43 -7.99
N LEU A 63 -6.42 1.43 -8.16
CA LEU A 63 -7.25 1.95 -7.07
C LEU A 63 -8.56 1.16 -7.04
N ASP A 64 -8.88 0.56 -5.90
CA ASP A 64 -10.12 -0.21 -5.72
C ASP A 64 -11.20 0.60 -4.97
N TYR A 65 -10.77 1.45 -4.04
CA TYR A 65 -11.66 2.26 -3.19
C TYR A 65 -10.93 3.46 -2.59
N ASP A 66 -11.62 4.59 -2.52
CA ASP A 66 -11.23 5.77 -1.74
C ASP A 66 -12.46 6.40 -1.07
N SER A 67 -12.34 6.76 0.20
CA SER A 67 -13.33 7.60 0.91
C SER A 67 -12.76 8.13 2.21
N GLY A 68 -12.67 9.46 2.32
CA GLY A 68 -12.04 10.12 3.47
C GLY A 68 -10.64 9.57 3.72
N ASN A 69 -10.31 9.29 4.98
CA ASN A 69 -8.99 8.81 5.40
C ASN A 69 -8.72 7.32 5.12
N SER A 70 -9.48 6.67 4.23
CA SER A 70 -9.34 5.26 3.89
C SER A 70 -9.17 5.06 2.39
N ILE A 71 -8.17 4.26 2.02
CA ILE A 71 -7.86 3.86 0.65
C ILE A 71 -7.66 2.34 0.58
N SER A 72 -8.10 1.72 -0.51
CA SER A 72 -7.77 0.35 -0.89
C SER A 72 -7.23 0.36 -2.31
N TRP A 73 -6.09 -0.29 -2.48
CA TRP A 73 -5.40 -0.38 -3.75
C TRP A 73 -4.61 -1.69 -3.79
N GLN A 74 -4.21 -2.06 -5.00
CA GLN A 74 -3.38 -3.23 -5.25
C GLN A 74 -2.34 -2.89 -6.32
N THR A 75 -1.22 -3.59 -6.30
CA THR A 75 -0.22 -3.57 -7.36
C THR A 75 0.07 -5.00 -7.80
N SER A 76 0.31 -5.18 -9.09
CA SER A 76 0.72 -6.44 -9.68
C SER A 76 1.91 -6.19 -10.57
N TRP A 77 2.96 -6.99 -10.40
CA TRP A 77 4.20 -6.82 -11.15
C TRP A 77 4.86 -8.14 -11.52
N THR A 78 5.75 -8.02 -12.49
CA THR A 78 6.80 -8.99 -12.81
C THR A 78 8.09 -8.20 -12.98
N TRP A 79 9.18 -8.67 -12.38
CA TRP A 79 10.49 -8.04 -12.50
C TRP A 79 11.56 -9.12 -12.56
N ALA A 80 12.58 -8.91 -13.41
CA ALA A 80 13.72 -9.79 -13.52
C ALA A 80 15.02 -9.01 -13.73
N GLY A 81 16.10 -9.44 -13.09
CA GLY A 81 17.43 -8.84 -13.17
C GLY A 81 17.58 -7.58 -12.31
N GLY A 82 18.83 -7.16 -12.12
CA GLY A 82 19.17 -6.06 -11.22
C GLY A 82 18.86 -6.38 -9.77
N ASP A 83 19.24 -7.58 -9.30
CA ASP A 83 18.78 -8.17 -8.03
C ASP A 83 19.04 -7.29 -6.79
N ASP A 84 20.08 -6.45 -6.84
CA ASP A 84 20.44 -5.52 -5.77
C ASP A 84 19.73 -4.15 -5.86
N TYR A 85 18.88 -3.94 -6.87
CA TYR A 85 18.23 -2.65 -7.12
C TYR A 85 16.71 -2.74 -6.97
N VAL A 86 16.14 -1.84 -6.20
CA VAL A 86 14.69 -1.63 -6.14
C VAL A 86 14.18 -1.15 -7.50
N LYS A 87 13.08 -1.74 -7.99
CA LYS A 87 12.49 -1.40 -9.31
C LYS A 87 11.39 -0.36 -9.21
N SER A 88 10.62 -0.41 -8.14
CA SER A 88 9.45 0.42 -7.93
C SER A 88 9.18 0.58 -6.44
N TYR A 89 8.39 1.59 -6.11
CA TYR A 89 7.79 1.71 -4.78
C TYR A 89 6.36 2.23 -4.94
N PRO A 90 5.43 1.39 -5.46
CA PRO A 90 4.03 1.78 -5.60
C PRO A 90 3.47 2.08 -4.21
N ASN A 91 2.89 3.26 -4.02
CA ASN A 91 2.52 3.72 -2.68
C ASN A 91 1.37 4.73 -2.70
N ALA A 92 0.67 4.81 -1.58
CA ALA A 92 -0.34 5.82 -1.31
C ALA A 92 0.24 6.90 -0.38
N VAL A 93 0.55 8.05 -0.96
CA VAL A 93 1.04 9.22 -0.21
C VAL A 93 -0.15 9.93 0.42
N LEU A 94 -0.07 10.25 1.72
CA LEU A 94 -1.03 11.15 2.37
C LEU A 94 -0.90 12.55 1.75
N ASN A 95 -1.97 13.06 1.16
CA ASN A 95 -2.01 14.35 0.45
C ASN A 95 -2.14 15.52 1.43
N VAL A 96 -1.14 15.65 2.31
CA VAL A 96 -1.01 16.77 3.23
C VAL A 96 0.24 17.56 2.87
N GLY A 97 0.15 18.89 2.98
CA GLY A 97 1.35 19.73 2.90
C GLY A 97 2.35 19.39 4.01
N ALA A 98 3.59 19.85 3.86
CA ALA A 98 4.62 19.68 4.86
C ALA A 98 4.17 20.22 6.24
N LYS A 99 4.61 19.53 7.30
CA LYS A 99 4.30 19.85 8.69
C LYS A 99 5.57 19.76 9.52
N GLN A 100 5.77 20.74 10.38
CA GLN A 100 6.86 20.70 11.35
C GLN A 100 6.58 19.58 12.38
N LEU A 101 7.54 18.68 12.58
CA LEU A 101 7.39 17.53 13.49
C LEU A 101 6.91 17.91 14.89
N SER A 102 7.39 19.03 15.45
CA SER A 102 6.99 19.52 16.77
C SER A 102 5.51 19.88 16.89
N THR A 103 4.81 20.07 15.77
CA THR A 103 3.37 20.37 15.72
C THR A 103 2.51 19.10 15.60
N ILE A 104 3.13 17.96 15.33
CA ILE A 104 2.43 16.68 15.15
C ILE A 104 2.32 15.98 16.50
N THR A 105 1.10 15.76 16.96
CA THR A 105 0.84 15.04 18.22
C THR A 105 0.72 13.54 18.01
N SER A 106 0.22 13.10 16.85
CA SER A 106 0.07 11.68 16.50
C SER A 106 -0.08 11.49 15.00
N ILE A 107 0.29 10.32 14.51
CA ILE A 107 0.08 9.86 13.13
C ILE A 107 -0.56 8.46 13.21
N PRO A 108 -1.86 8.36 13.55
CA PRO A 108 -2.51 7.06 13.62
C PRO A 108 -2.63 6.46 12.21
N SER A 109 -2.18 5.22 12.05
CA SER A 109 -2.29 4.47 10.80
C SER A 109 -2.78 3.05 11.06
N THR A 110 -3.51 2.49 10.10
CA THR A 110 -3.90 1.09 10.09
C THR A 110 -3.72 0.58 8.68
N TRP A 111 -2.94 -0.49 8.52
CA TRP A 111 -2.71 -1.10 7.23
C TRP A 111 -2.97 -2.59 7.32
N LYS A 112 -3.91 -3.06 6.48
CA LYS A 112 -4.15 -4.47 6.23
C LYS A 112 -3.70 -4.74 4.80
N TRP A 113 -2.81 -5.71 4.64
CA TRP A 113 -2.27 -6.07 3.33
C TRP A 113 -2.08 -7.59 3.26
N SER A 114 -1.93 -8.08 2.02
CA SER A 114 -1.59 -9.47 1.73
C SER A 114 -0.72 -9.50 0.48
N TYR A 115 0.21 -10.45 0.42
CA TYR A 115 1.10 -10.64 -0.71
C TYR A 115 1.01 -12.08 -1.22
N THR A 116 0.84 -12.24 -2.51
CA THR A 116 0.90 -13.54 -3.19
C THR A 116 1.91 -13.48 -4.32
N GLY A 117 2.69 -14.54 -4.49
CA GLY A 117 3.66 -14.65 -5.57
C GLY A 117 4.62 -15.80 -5.31
N ASN A 118 5.49 -16.05 -6.28
CA ASN A 118 6.59 -17.00 -6.16
C ASN A 118 7.91 -16.23 -6.19
N ASP A 119 8.93 -16.74 -5.50
CA ASP A 119 10.30 -16.19 -5.51
C ASP A 119 10.35 -14.67 -5.24
N LEU A 120 9.53 -14.22 -4.28
CA LEU A 120 9.40 -12.80 -3.95
C LEU A 120 10.68 -12.26 -3.29
N VAL A 121 11.18 -11.16 -3.85
CA VAL A 121 12.25 -10.31 -3.31
C VAL A 121 11.67 -8.89 -3.23
N ALA A 122 11.11 -8.55 -2.07
CA ALA A 122 10.36 -7.30 -1.87
C ALA A 122 10.18 -7.01 -0.37
N ASP A 123 10.03 -5.74 -0.01
CA ASP A 123 9.52 -5.33 1.30
C ASP A 123 8.06 -4.86 1.21
N VAL A 124 7.43 -4.72 2.38
CA VAL A 124 6.22 -3.92 2.55
C VAL A 124 6.52 -2.93 3.65
N SER A 125 6.56 -1.64 3.34
CA SER A 125 7.06 -0.62 4.27
C SER A 125 6.24 0.66 4.25
N TYR A 126 6.29 1.38 5.38
CA TYR A 126 6.05 2.81 5.40
C TYR A 126 7.36 3.52 5.07
N ASP A 127 7.25 4.67 4.41
CA ASP A 127 8.39 5.53 4.08
C ASP A 127 8.01 6.99 4.35
N ALA A 128 8.90 7.72 5.03
CA ALA A 128 8.68 9.08 5.46
C ALA A 128 9.97 9.90 5.37
N PHE A 129 9.85 11.08 4.76
CA PHE A 129 10.98 11.99 4.57
C PHE A 129 10.88 13.21 5.46
N LEU A 130 12.03 13.67 5.97
CA LEU A 130 12.15 14.90 6.74
C LEU A 130 12.99 15.92 5.98
N SER A 131 12.50 17.15 5.95
CA SER A 131 13.25 18.28 5.42
C SER A 131 13.40 19.43 6.42
N THR A 132 14.50 20.18 6.31
CA THR A 132 14.64 21.49 6.99
C THR A 132 13.83 22.61 6.31
N THR A 133 13.32 22.35 5.11
CA THR A 133 12.50 23.29 4.32
C THR A 133 11.02 22.90 4.39
N ASP A 134 10.13 23.89 4.57
CA ASP A 134 8.68 23.70 4.54
C ASP A 134 8.19 23.53 3.08
N SER A 135 8.46 22.35 2.52
CA SER A 135 8.11 21.96 1.15
C SER A 135 8.01 20.45 1.02
N THR A 136 7.03 19.98 0.25
CA THR A 136 6.84 18.56 -0.07
C THR A 136 7.75 18.07 -1.20
N THR A 137 8.53 18.95 -1.82
CA THR A 137 9.42 18.63 -2.95
C THR A 137 10.86 19.11 -2.73
N ALA A 138 11.20 19.56 -1.52
CA ALA A 138 12.57 19.92 -1.19
C ALA A 138 13.43 18.66 -1.06
N THR A 139 14.75 18.83 -1.13
CA THR A 139 15.69 17.78 -0.76
C THR A 139 15.41 17.30 0.66
N HIS A 140 15.45 15.99 0.85
CA HIS A 140 15.22 15.34 2.14
C HIS A 140 16.57 15.05 2.81
N GLU A 141 16.73 15.44 4.08
CA GLU A 141 17.93 15.15 4.86
C GLU A 141 17.84 13.82 5.62
N TYR A 142 16.62 13.34 5.89
CA TYR A 142 16.38 12.06 6.54
C TYR A 142 15.25 11.30 5.87
N GLU A 143 15.40 9.99 5.87
CA GLU A 143 14.41 9.01 5.47
C GLU A 143 14.19 8.04 6.64
N ILE A 144 12.93 7.72 6.92
CA ILE A 144 12.54 6.81 7.99
C ILE A 144 11.61 5.77 7.39
N MET A 145 12.11 4.55 7.29
CA MET A 145 11.31 3.42 6.84
C MET A 145 10.87 2.54 8.01
N ILE A 146 9.65 2.01 7.94
CA ILE A 146 9.13 1.00 8.87
C ILE A 146 8.68 -0.21 8.04
N TRP A 147 9.53 -1.24 8.00
CA TRP A 147 9.25 -2.46 7.24
C TRP A 147 8.34 -3.40 8.04
N LEU A 148 7.18 -3.73 7.46
CA LEU A 148 6.21 -4.68 7.99
C LEU A 148 6.49 -6.11 7.50
N ALA A 149 7.20 -6.25 6.38
CA ALA A 149 7.67 -7.52 5.84
C ALA A 149 8.93 -7.34 5.01
N ALA A 150 9.72 -8.42 4.93
CA ALA A 150 10.86 -8.56 4.05
C ALA A 150 10.84 -9.98 3.46
N TYR A 151 10.82 -10.07 2.13
CA TYR A 151 10.82 -11.32 1.37
C TYR A 151 12.14 -11.50 0.62
N GLY A 152 12.58 -12.74 0.44
CA GLY A 152 13.73 -13.04 -0.40
C GLY A 152 15.10 -12.67 0.17
N GLY A 153 15.19 -12.37 1.47
CA GLY A 153 16.46 -12.11 2.16
C GLY A 153 17.05 -10.71 1.95
N ILE A 154 16.23 -9.75 1.50
CA ILE A 154 16.64 -8.34 1.41
C ILE A 154 16.89 -7.74 2.80
N GLU A 155 17.74 -6.70 2.83
CA GLU A 155 18.06 -5.95 4.04
C GLU A 155 17.83 -4.45 3.81
N PRO A 156 17.42 -3.70 4.85
CA PRO A 156 17.30 -2.25 4.76
C PRO A 156 18.68 -1.59 4.65
N ILE A 157 18.71 -0.42 4.03
CA ILE A 157 19.89 0.44 3.99
C ILE A 157 20.28 0.81 5.43
N GLY A 158 21.57 0.70 5.74
CA GLY A 158 22.11 1.14 7.03
C GLY A 158 22.48 0.03 8.01
N ASN A 159 22.44 -1.25 7.62
CA ASN A 159 23.07 -2.30 8.41
C ASN A 159 24.55 -2.46 7.99
N SER A 160 25.46 -2.20 8.93
CA SER A 160 26.89 -2.27 8.67
C SER A 160 27.35 -3.72 8.52
N GLY A 161 27.47 -4.11 7.26
CA GLY A 161 28.39 -5.13 6.78
C GLY A 161 29.06 -4.74 5.45
N GLU A 162 29.24 -3.43 5.16
CA GLU A 162 29.75 -2.88 3.88
C GLU A 162 28.80 -3.14 2.68
N VAL A 163 28.53 -2.27 1.71
CA VAL A 163 29.14 -1.02 1.23
C VAL A 163 28.08 -0.22 0.45
N ALA A 164 28.30 1.11 0.44
CA ALA A 164 28.10 2.10 -0.62
C ALA A 164 27.01 1.90 -1.69
#